data_AF-A0A423HD24-F1
#
_entry.id   AF-A0A423HD24-F1
#
_cell.length_a   1.000
_cell.length_b   1.000
_cell.length_c   1.000
_cell.angle_alpha   90.00
_cell.angle_beta   90.00
_cell.angle_gamma   90.00
#
_symmetry.space_group_name_H-M   'P 1'
#
loop_
_entity.id
_entity.type
_entity.pdbx_description
1 polymer ?
#
loop_
_entity_poly.entity_id
_entity_poly.type
_entity_poly.pdbx_seq_one_letter_code
_entity_poly.pdbx_strand_id
1 'polypeptide(L)'
;MRIYLYLFMASLAFSVYAEPGADLTKDPAVLKAQLQDYYFDAARRGDVPMLETFIEAGYSLDTRDSKGYTALILAAYHGQSAAVERLLGAGANACSQDLRGNTALMGAIFKGEVQIARRLLATDCSPDQRNGVGQTAAMYAGLFKRVELLDALAAKGADLKAEDPLGNSAARLAEGEIRTAAPR
;
A
#
# COMPACT_ATOMS: atom_id res chain seq x y z
N MET A 1 58.43 -31.56 -43.35
CA MET A 1 58.40 -30.16 -42.89
C MET A 1 56.94 -29.80 -42.57
N ARG A 2 56.64 -29.47 -41.30
CA ARG A 2 55.37 -28.93 -40.73
C ARG A 2 54.11 -29.82 -40.85
N ILE A 3 53.76 -30.67 -39.87
CA ILE A 3 53.01 -30.42 -38.60
C ILE A 3 51.80 -29.50 -38.77
N TYR A 4 50.60 -30.07 -38.76
CA TYR A 4 49.41 -29.48 -38.15
C TYR A 4 48.61 -30.57 -37.44
N LEU A 5 48.64 -30.50 -36.11
CA LEU A 5 47.88 -31.30 -35.16
C LEU A 5 46.56 -30.55 -34.91
N TYR A 6 45.42 -31.12 -35.27
CA TYR A 6 44.12 -30.59 -34.85
C TYR A 6 43.43 -31.63 -33.95
N LEU A 7 43.56 -31.43 -32.64
CA LEU A 7 42.73 -32.05 -31.62
C LEU A 7 41.32 -31.42 -31.69
N PHE A 8 40.32 -32.21 -32.05
CA PHE A 8 38.92 -31.83 -31.95
C PHE A 8 38.38 -32.37 -30.62
N MET A 9 38.40 -31.54 -29.57
CA MET A 9 37.70 -31.84 -28.31
C MET A 9 36.20 -31.59 -28.52
N ALA A 10 35.41 -32.67 -28.42
CA ALA A 10 33.96 -32.59 -28.42
C ALA A 10 33.47 -31.88 -27.14
N SER A 11 32.90 -30.69 -27.29
CA SER A 11 32.15 -30.02 -26.23
C SER A 11 30.79 -30.69 -26.06
N LEU A 12 30.62 -31.43 -24.98
CA LEU A 12 29.30 -31.86 -24.51
C LEU A 12 28.54 -30.63 -24.02
N ALA A 13 27.63 -30.13 -24.84
CA ALA A 13 26.62 -29.17 -24.39
C ALA A 13 25.71 -29.89 -23.38
N PHE A 14 25.77 -29.49 -22.12
CA PHE A 14 24.70 -29.78 -21.17
C PHE A 14 23.47 -28.98 -21.62
N SER A 15 22.65 -29.59 -22.46
CA SER A 15 21.29 -29.14 -22.68
C SER A 15 20.57 -29.28 -21.34
N VAL A 16 20.20 -28.14 -20.74
CA VAL A 16 19.19 -28.10 -19.67
C VAL A 16 17.91 -28.67 -20.27
N TYR A 17 17.61 -29.93 -19.98
CA TYR A 17 16.30 -30.49 -20.22
C TYR A 17 15.37 -29.90 -19.16
N ALA A 18 14.53 -28.95 -19.56
CA ALA A 18 13.34 -28.63 -18.81
C ALA A 18 12.38 -29.82 -18.96
N GLU A 19 12.12 -30.53 -17.87
CA GLU A 19 11.15 -31.64 -17.82
C GLU A 19 9.76 -31.15 -18.27
N PRO A 20 9.19 -31.70 -19.36
CA PRO A 20 7.84 -31.35 -19.78
C PRO A 20 6.85 -31.93 -18.76
N GLY A 21 6.23 -31.06 -17.96
CA GLY A 21 5.26 -31.47 -16.94
C GLY A 21 5.63 -31.09 -15.50
N ALA A 22 6.62 -30.22 -15.29
CA ALA A 22 6.82 -29.60 -13.98
C ALA A 22 5.52 -28.89 -13.55
N ASP A 23 4.86 -29.45 -12.53
CA ASP A 23 3.70 -28.85 -11.89
C ASP A 23 4.11 -27.50 -11.28
N LEU A 24 3.91 -26.42 -12.04
CA LEU A 24 4.29 -25.06 -11.66
C LEU A 24 3.65 -24.62 -10.35
N THR A 25 2.62 -25.33 -9.85
CA THR A 25 2.01 -25.09 -8.54
C THR A 25 2.93 -25.47 -7.37
N LYS A 26 4.01 -26.23 -7.64
CA LYS A 26 5.02 -26.60 -6.65
C LYS A 26 6.25 -25.70 -6.64
N ASP A 27 6.34 -24.74 -7.56
CA ASP A 27 7.41 -23.73 -7.50
C ASP A 27 7.13 -22.80 -6.30
N PRO A 28 8.04 -22.73 -5.29
CA PRO A 28 7.85 -21.88 -4.12
C PRO A 28 7.62 -20.40 -4.47
N ALA A 29 8.19 -19.91 -5.58
CA ALA A 29 8.00 -18.53 -6.01
C ALA A 29 6.57 -18.29 -6.54
N VAL A 30 6.05 -19.23 -7.33
CA VAL A 30 4.68 -19.18 -7.86
C VAL A 30 3.67 -19.27 -6.72
N LEU A 31 3.88 -20.19 -5.77
CA LEU A 31 3.00 -20.34 -4.61
C LEU A 31 2.98 -19.08 -3.75
N LYS A 32 4.15 -18.48 -3.50
CA LYS A 32 4.26 -17.22 -2.74
C LYS A 32 3.50 -16.08 -3.43
N ALA A 33 3.63 -15.94 -4.75
CA ALA A 33 2.92 -14.92 -5.50
C ALA A 33 1.39 -15.14 -5.42
N GLN A 34 0.94 -16.38 -5.58
CA GLN A 34 -0.47 -16.73 -5.48
C GLN A 34 -1.05 -16.45 -4.08
N LEU A 35 -0.31 -16.76 -3.01
CA LEU A 35 -0.70 -16.45 -1.64
C LEU A 35 -0.80 -14.93 -1.41
N GLN A 36 0.14 -14.16 -1.94
CA GLN A 36 0.09 -12.70 -1.89
C GLN A 36 -1.15 -12.17 -2.61
N ASP A 37 -1.46 -12.69 -3.80
CA ASP A 37 -2.64 -12.30 -4.55
C ASP A 37 -3.92 -12.58 -3.76
N TYR A 38 -4.07 -13.76 -3.17
CA TYR A 38 -5.22 -14.08 -2.31
C TYR A 38 -5.35 -13.14 -1.11
N TYR A 39 -4.24 -12.85 -0.43
CA TYR A 39 -4.23 -11.96 0.73
C TYR A 39 -4.69 -10.54 0.36
N PHE A 40 -4.15 -9.99 -0.73
CA PHE A 40 -4.51 -8.64 -1.16
C PHE A 40 -5.92 -8.56 -1.74
N ASP A 41 -6.36 -9.58 -2.47
CA ASP A 41 -7.74 -9.66 -2.97
C ASP A 41 -8.76 -9.76 -1.84
N ALA A 42 -8.45 -10.53 -0.79
CA ALA A 42 -9.28 -10.60 0.40
C ALA A 42 -9.44 -9.21 1.04
N ALA A 43 -8.36 -8.46 1.16
CA ALA A 43 -8.39 -7.09 1.67
C ALA A 43 -9.23 -6.13 0.79
N ARG A 44 -9.07 -6.19 -0.54
CA ARG A 44 -9.84 -5.34 -1.48
C ARG A 44 -11.34 -5.63 -1.42
N ARG A 45 -11.72 -6.91 -1.31
CA ARG A 45 -13.11 -7.37 -1.31
C ARG A 45 -13.76 -7.37 0.08
N GLY A 46 -12.97 -7.18 1.14
CA GLY A 46 -13.45 -7.30 2.52
C GLY A 46 -13.78 -8.73 2.93
N ASP A 47 -13.08 -9.72 2.35
CA ASP A 47 -13.23 -11.14 2.68
C ASP A 47 -12.57 -11.42 4.04
N VAL A 48 -13.30 -11.08 5.11
CA VAL A 48 -12.85 -11.26 6.49
C VAL A 48 -12.49 -12.71 6.80
N PRO A 49 -13.29 -13.74 6.44
CA PRO A 49 -12.91 -15.14 6.69
C PRO A 49 -11.55 -15.52 6.09
N MET A 50 -11.25 -15.08 4.87
CA MET A 50 -9.93 -15.32 4.26
C MET A 50 -8.83 -14.56 5.02
N LEU A 51 -9.07 -13.30 5.40
CA LEU A 51 -8.11 -12.54 6.20
C LEU A 51 -7.85 -13.19 7.57
N GLU A 52 -8.87 -13.73 8.23
CA GLU A 52 -8.71 -14.50 9.48
C GLU A 52 -7.80 -15.71 9.26
N THR A 53 -7.96 -16.42 8.14
CA THR A 53 -7.09 -17.56 7.81
C THR A 53 -5.62 -17.13 7.71
N PHE A 54 -5.34 -15.99 7.07
CA PHE A 54 -3.97 -15.44 7.01
C PHE A 54 -3.46 -14.98 8.38
N ILE A 55 -4.30 -14.36 9.19
CA ILE A 55 -3.97 -13.91 10.54
C ILE A 55 -3.61 -15.11 11.44
N GLU A 56 -4.45 -16.14 11.46
CA GLU A 56 -4.24 -17.37 12.25
C GLU A 56 -3.01 -18.15 11.80
N ALA A 57 -2.70 -18.12 10.50
CA ALA A 57 -1.49 -18.71 9.94
C ALA A 57 -0.20 -17.91 10.24
N GLY A 58 -0.30 -16.76 10.93
CA GLY A 58 0.85 -15.91 11.26
C GLY A 58 1.46 -15.21 10.04
N TYR A 59 0.66 -14.97 8.99
CA TYR A 59 1.14 -14.26 7.81
C TYR A 59 1.51 -12.81 8.15
N SER A 60 2.59 -12.30 7.55
CA SER A 60 3.05 -10.93 7.79
C SER A 60 2.03 -9.92 7.27
N LEU A 61 1.27 -9.28 8.17
CA LEU A 61 0.18 -8.38 7.80
C LEU A 61 0.65 -7.12 7.06
N ASP A 62 1.88 -6.69 7.32
CA ASP A 62 2.54 -5.55 6.69
C ASP A 62 3.28 -5.91 5.39
N THR A 63 2.99 -7.10 4.83
CA THR A 63 3.44 -7.44 3.47
C THR A 63 2.95 -6.39 2.48
N ARG A 64 3.84 -5.96 1.59
CA ARG A 64 3.58 -4.94 0.58
C ARG A 64 3.49 -5.55 -0.81
N ASP A 65 2.52 -5.11 -1.60
CA ASP A 65 2.44 -5.43 -3.02
C ASP A 65 3.50 -4.64 -3.83
N SER A 66 3.50 -4.81 -5.17
CA SER A 66 4.44 -4.14 -6.07
C SER A 66 4.33 -2.60 -6.08
N LYS A 67 3.26 -2.04 -5.53
CA LYS A 67 3.03 -0.58 -5.37
C LYS A 67 3.22 -0.12 -3.93
N GLY A 68 3.62 -1.02 -3.03
CA GLY A 68 3.82 -0.73 -1.62
C GLY A 68 2.55 -0.83 -0.78
N TYR A 69 1.41 -1.21 -1.35
CA TYR A 69 0.16 -1.29 -0.59
C TYR A 69 0.21 -2.47 0.38
N THR A 70 -0.17 -2.21 1.63
CA THR A 70 -0.51 -3.26 2.60
C THR A 70 -1.99 -3.62 2.48
N ALA A 71 -2.40 -4.76 3.05
CA ALA A 71 -3.82 -5.11 3.12
C ALA A 71 -4.66 -4.02 3.81
N LEU A 72 -4.13 -3.38 4.86
CA LEU A 72 -4.85 -2.31 5.55
C LEU A 72 -5.08 -1.09 4.65
N ILE A 73 -4.10 -0.71 3.82
CA ILE A 73 -4.28 0.40 2.85
C ILE A 73 -5.36 0.03 1.83
N LEU A 74 -5.33 -1.21 1.31
CA LEU A 74 -6.32 -1.69 0.35
C LEU A 74 -7.72 -1.73 0.95
N ALA A 75 -7.89 -2.35 2.13
CA ALA A 75 -9.18 -2.43 2.82
C ALA A 75 -9.76 -1.03 3.10
N ALA A 76 -8.91 -0.09 3.55
CA ALA A 76 -9.33 1.28 3.81
C ALA A 76 -9.74 2.04 2.53
N TYR A 77 -8.97 1.89 1.45
CA TYR A 77 -9.28 2.50 0.16
C TYR A 77 -10.56 1.91 -0.49
N HIS A 78 -10.89 0.66 -0.19
CA HIS A 78 -12.06 -0.02 -0.74
C HIS A 78 -13.28 0.01 0.19
N GLY A 79 -13.25 0.75 1.30
CA GLY A 79 -14.42 0.92 2.18
C GLY A 79 -14.72 -0.30 3.06
N GLN A 80 -13.77 -1.23 3.22
CA GLN A 80 -13.99 -2.51 3.89
C GLN A 80 -13.83 -2.40 5.41
N SER A 81 -14.81 -1.79 6.07
CA SER A 81 -14.74 -1.44 7.50
C SER A 81 -14.44 -2.65 8.40
N ALA A 82 -15.10 -3.79 8.17
CA ALA A 82 -14.88 -5.01 8.95
C ALA A 82 -13.45 -5.55 8.77
N ALA A 83 -12.92 -5.53 7.54
CA ALA A 83 -11.54 -5.94 7.27
C ALA A 83 -10.53 -5.00 7.93
N VAL A 84 -10.78 -3.68 7.92
CA VAL A 84 -9.96 -2.69 8.64
C VAL A 84 -9.91 -3.01 10.13
N GLU A 85 -11.05 -3.26 10.77
CA GLU A 85 -11.10 -3.59 12.19
C GLU A 85 -10.32 -4.87 12.52
N ARG A 86 -10.49 -5.92 11.70
CA ARG A 86 -9.79 -7.19 11.91
C ARG A 86 -8.28 -7.07 11.73
N LEU A 87 -7.83 -6.41 10.66
CA LEU A 87 -6.41 -6.18 10.40
C LEU A 87 -5.76 -5.36 11.52
N LEU A 88 -6.41 -4.28 11.98
CA LEU A 88 -5.91 -3.47 13.08
C LEU A 88 -5.92 -4.22 14.42
N GLY A 89 -6.98 -4.99 14.69
CA GLY A 89 -7.09 -5.83 15.88
C GLY A 89 -6.03 -6.94 15.93
N ALA A 90 -5.57 -7.41 14.77
CA ALA A 90 -4.48 -8.37 14.63
C ALA A 90 -3.08 -7.73 14.59
N GLY A 91 -2.98 -6.41 14.74
CA GLY A 91 -1.71 -5.69 14.86
C GLY A 91 -1.08 -5.21 13.55
N ALA A 92 -1.83 -5.11 12.46
CA ALA A 92 -1.34 -4.47 11.23
C ALA A 92 -0.93 -3.01 11.49
N ASN A 93 0.20 -2.57 10.91
CA ASN A 93 0.72 -1.23 11.15
C ASN A 93 -0.11 -0.18 10.39
N ALA A 94 -0.90 0.59 11.14
CA ALA A 94 -1.72 1.69 10.62
C ALA A 94 -0.93 2.82 9.95
N CYS A 95 0.34 3.01 10.33
CA CYS A 95 1.18 4.11 9.86
C CYS A 95 2.04 3.73 8.65
N SER A 96 1.88 2.50 8.14
CA SER A 96 2.53 2.03 6.92
C SER A 96 2.20 2.91 5.72
N GLN A 97 3.22 3.15 4.90
CA GLN A 97 3.11 3.92 3.67
C GLN A 97 3.30 3.03 2.43
N ASP A 98 2.55 3.36 1.37
CA ASP A 98 2.79 2.86 0.01
C ASP A 98 4.06 3.49 -0.61
N LEU A 99 4.41 3.11 -1.85
CA LEU A 99 5.59 3.67 -2.54
C LEU A 99 5.50 5.17 -2.84
N ARG A 100 4.31 5.77 -2.74
CA ARG A 100 4.09 7.22 -2.88
C ARG A 100 4.03 7.92 -1.52
N GLY A 101 4.24 7.20 -0.43
CA GLY A 101 4.15 7.73 0.93
C GLY A 101 2.71 7.83 1.48
N ASN A 102 1.68 7.33 0.78
CA ASN A 102 0.31 7.44 1.29
C ASN A 102 0.04 6.39 2.35
N THR A 103 -0.66 6.80 3.41
CA THR A 103 -1.14 5.90 4.47
C THR A 103 -2.56 5.41 4.16
N ALA A 104 -3.02 4.41 4.93
CA ALA A 104 -4.41 3.95 4.86
C ALA A 104 -5.41 5.10 5.14
N LEU A 105 -5.06 6.03 6.05
CA LEU A 105 -5.88 7.18 6.40
C LEU A 105 -6.07 8.12 5.19
N MET A 106 -4.99 8.42 4.45
CA MET A 106 -5.07 9.24 3.24
C MET A 106 -5.96 8.59 2.17
N GLY A 107 -5.86 7.25 2.01
CA GLY A 107 -6.72 6.47 1.13
C GLY A 107 -8.20 6.55 1.51
N ALA A 108 -8.52 6.36 2.80
CA ALA A 108 -9.89 6.46 3.31
C ALA A 108 -10.48 7.87 3.11
N ILE A 109 -9.71 8.93 3.39
CA ILE A 109 -10.16 10.32 3.21
C ILE A 109 -10.41 10.64 1.73
N PHE A 110 -9.50 10.23 0.84
CA PHE A 110 -9.67 10.38 -0.61
C PHE A 110 -11.00 9.78 -1.07
N LYS A 111 -11.30 8.57 -0.60
CA LYS A 111 -12.50 7.82 -0.95
C LYS A 111 -13.76 8.29 -0.24
N GLY A 112 -13.63 9.03 0.86
CA GLY A 112 -14.74 9.54 1.66
C GLY A 112 -15.25 8.54 2.69
N GLU A 113 -14.43 7.55 3.06
CA GLU A 113 -14.77 6.50 4.00
C GLU A 113 -14.66 7.00 5.44
N VAL A 114 -15.65 7.79 5.87
CA VAL A 114 -15.62 8.54 7.15
C VAL A 114 -15.36 7.64 8.35
N GLN A 115 -16.06 6.50 8.45
CA GLN A 115 -15.93 5.62 9.62
C GLN A 115 -14.55 4.96 9.68
N ILE A 116 -14.02 4.52 8.55
CA ILE A 116 -12.66 3.98 8.46
C ILE A 116 -11.62 5.05 8.81
N ALA A 117 -11.77 6.26 8.28
CA ALA A 117 -10.85 7.36 8.58
C ALA A 117 -10.85 7.69 10.08
N ARG A 118 -12.02 7.75 10.72
CA ARG A 118 -12.14 7.93 12.18
C ARG A 118 -11.45 6.81 12.96
N ARG A 119 -11.64 5.56 12.52
CA ARG A 119 -10.98 4.40 13.15
C ARG A 119 -9.45 4.48 13.03
N LEU A 120 -8.93 4.88 11.88
CA LEU A 120 -7.50 5.04 11.64
C LEU A 120 -6.92 6.22 12.44
N LEU A 121 -7.67 7.32 12.57
CA LEU A 121 -7.30 8.46 13.44
C LEU A 121 -7.23 8.09 14.93
N ALA A 122 -7.97 7.06 15.35
CA ALA A 122 -7.93 6.55 16.72
C ALA A 122 -6.64 5.76 17.03
N THR A 123 -5.79 5.48 16.04
CA THR A 123 -4.47 4.87 16.25
C THR A 123 -3.43 5.90 16.68
N ASP A 124 -2.22 5.44 17.00
CA ASP A 124 -1.11 6.29 17.46
C ASP A 124 -0.32 6.95 16.32
N CYS A 125 -0.77 6.82 15.07
CA CYS A 125 -0.13 7.49 13.95
C CYS A 125 -0.24 9.01 14.08
N SER A 126 0.86 9.70 13.74
CA SER A 126 0.86 11.16 13.67
C SER A 126 -0.18 11.65 12.65
N PRO A 127 -1.06 12.59 13.02
CA PRO A 127 -2.01 13.18 12.07
C PRO A 127 -1.33 14.00 10.98
N ASP A 128 -0.07 14.41 11.19
CA ASP A 128 0.75 15.20 10.27
C ASP A 128 1.77 14.37 9.48
N GLN A 129 1.64 13.04 9.48
CA GLN A 129 2.47 12.18 8.63
C GLN A 129 2.33 12.61 7.16
N ARG A 130 3.47 12.85 6.51
CA ARG A 130 3.56 13.33 5.13
C ARG A 130 3.81 12.20 4.15
N ASN A 131 3.15 12.27 2.99
CA ASN A 131 3.48 11.40 1.85
C ASN A 131 4.73 11.89 1.10
N GLY A 132 5.11 11.19 0.03
CA GLY A 132 6.33 11.46 -0.73
C GLY A 132 6.36 12.81 -1.45
N VAL A 133 5.23 13.50 -1.54
CA VAL A 133 5.14 14.88 -2.08
C VAL A 133 4.89 15.92 -0.99
N GLY A 134 5.04 15.53 0.28
CA GLY A 134 4.90 16.43 1.42
C GLY A 134 3.47 16.68 1.87
N GLN A 135 2.47 15.97 1.35
CA GLN A 135 1.06 16.19 1.71
C GLN A 135 0.65 15.41 2.94
N THR A 136 -0.21 16.00 3.78
CA THR A 136 -0.80 15.38 4.97
C THR A 136 -2.22 14.87 4.70
N ALA A 137 -2.75 14.04 5.62
CA ALA A 137 -4.15 13.62 5.59
C ALA A 137 -5.13 14.82 5.63
N ALA A 138 -4.79 15.87 6.37
CA ALA A 138 -5.59 17.10 6.43
C ALA A 138 -5.67 17.83 5.08
N MET A 139 -4.58 17.85 4.30
CA MET A 139 -4.60 18.42 2.94
C MET A 139 -5.54 17.65 2.01
N TYR A 140 -5.59 16.32 2.13
CA TYR A 140 -6.58 15.51 1.40
C TYR A 140 -8.00 15.87 1.82
N ALA A 141 -8.25 15.99 3.14
CA ALA A 141 -9.57 16.35 3.64
C ALA A 141 -10.03 17.73 3.14
N GLY A 142 -9.15 18.72 3.15
CA GLY A 142 -9.41 20.05 2.59
C GLY A 142 -9.69 20.01 1.08
N LEU A 143 -8.83 19.35 0.30
CA LEU A 143 -8.95 19.26 -1.17
C LEU A 143 -10.26 18.58 -1.60
N PHE A 144 -10.65 17.49 -0.94
CA PHE A 144 -11.87 16.73 -1.26
C PHE A 144 -13.11 17.19 -0.46
N LYS A 145 -13.03 18.36 0.20
CA LYS A 145 -14.13 18.96 0.98
C LYS A 145 -14.74 18.00 2.02
N ARG A 146 -13.89 17.18 2.67
CA ARG A 146 -14.27 16.26 3.75
C ARG A 146 -14.30 17.01 5.08
N VAL A 147 -15.21 17.98 5.22
CA VAL A 147 -15.27 18.90 6.38
C VAL A 147 -15.23 18.16 7.71
N GLU A 148 -16.07 17.12 7.86
CA GLU A 148 -16.11 16.30 9.08
C GLU A 148 -14.75 15.65 9.42
N LEU A 149 -14.02 15.17 8.42
CA LEU A 149 -12.71 14.53 8.63
C LEU A 149 -11.61 15.56 8.84
N LEU A 150 -11.72 16.75 8.25
CA LEU A 150 -10.84 17.87 8.52
C LEU A 150 -10.96 18.31 9.99
N ASP A 151 -12.18 18.40 10.51
CA ASP A 151 -12.44 18.70 11.93
C ASP A 151 -11.89 17.60 12.84
N ALA A 152 -12.07 16.33 12.46
CA ALA A 152 -11.53 15.19 13.22
C ALA A 152 -9.98 15.19 13.25
N LEU A 153 -9.34 15.53 12.13
CA LEU A 153 -7.89 15.69 12.04
C LEU A 153 -7.41 16.84 12.94
N ALA A 154 -8.09 17.99 12.91
CA ALA A 154 -7.79 19.12 13.78
C ALA A 154 -7.94 18.74 15.26
N ALA A 155 -8.99 18.02 15.63
CA ALA A 155 -9.21 17.51 16.98
C ALA A 155 -8.14 16.51 17.44
N LYS A 156 -7.55 15.73 16.51
CA LYS A 156 -6.40 14.85 16.77
C LYS A 156 -5.07 15.64 16.88
N GLY A 157 -5.07 16.92 16.54
CA GLY A 157 -3.91 17.81 16.61
C GLY A 157 -3.16 18.02 15.29
N ALA A 158 -3.79 17.77 14.14
CA ALA A 158 -3.20 18.07 12.84
C ALA A 158 -2.93 19.57 12.66
N ASP A 159 -1.76 19.93 12.16
CA ASP A 159 -1.46 21.31 11.75
C ASP A 159 -2.11 21.62 10.40
N LEU A 160 -3.26 22.30 10.43
CA LEU A 160 -3.99 22.70 9.22
C LEU A 160 -3.29 23.78 8.40
N LYS A 161 -2.27 24.44 8.96
CA LYS A 161 -1.50 25.52 8.32
C LYS A 161 -0.19 25.04 7.72
N ALA A 162 0.28 23.84 8.09
CA ALA A 162 1.41 23.20 7.46
C ALA A 162 1.22 23.18 5.93
N GLU A 163 2.25 23.59 5.20
CA GLU A 163 2.22 23.66 3.74
C GLU A 163 3.01 22.48 3.11
N ASP A 164 2.56 22.03 1.94
CA ASP A 164 3.35 21.19 1.05
C ASP A 164 4.39 22.04 0.27
N PRO A 165 5.29 21.44 -0.52
CA PRO A 165 6.30 22.20 -1.28
C PRO A 165 5.73 23.17 -2.33
N LEU A 166 4.46 23.04 -2.71
CA LEU A 166 3.76 23.97 -3.60
C LEU A 166 3.08 25.11 -2.82
N GLY A 167 3.20 25.10 -1.49
CA GLY A 167 2.55 26.06 -0.62
C GLY A 167 1.07 25.79 -0.45
N ASN A 168 0.58 24.55 -0.58
CA ASN A 168 -0.80 24.21 -0.24
C ASN A 168 -0.90 23.77 1.22
N SER A 169 -1.82 24.38 1.98
CA SER A 169 -2.22 23.93 3.32
C SER A 169 -3.62 23.34 3.30
N ALA A 170 -3.99 22.61 4.35
CA ALA A 170 -5.34 22.06 4.48
C ALA A 170 -6.41 23.16 4.50
N ALA A 171 -6.17 24.26 5.22
CA ALA A 171 -7.06 25.42 5.27
C ALA A 171 -7.27 26.04 3.88
N ARG A 172 -6.19 26.29 3.14
CA ARG A 172 -6.24 26.87 1.78
C ARG A 172 -7.03 25.98 0.81
N LEU A 173 -6.74 24.67 0.80
CA LEU A 173 -7.44 23.71 -0.04
C LEU A 173 -8.95 23.60 0.33
N ALA A 174 -9.28 23.72 1.62
CA ALA A 174 -10.66 23.75 2.10
C ALA A 174 -11.44 24.99 1.61
N GLU A 175 -10.75 26.09 1.34
CA GLU A 175 -11.33 27.30 0.71
C GLU A 175 -11.42 27.20 -0.81
N GLY A 176 -10.73 26.22 -1.43
CA GLY A 176 -10.73 25.99 -2.88
C GLY A 176 -9.61 26.70 -3.61
N GLU A 177 -8.69 27.32 -2.87
CA GLU A 177 -7.46 27.85 -3.42
C GLU A 177 -6.45 26.72 -3.62
N ILE A 178 -5.98 26.52 -4.85
CA ILE A 178 -5.01 25.47 -5.17
C ILE A 178 -3.81 26.12 -5.84
N ARG A 179 -2.63 25.96 -5.26
CA ARG A 179 -1.36 26.32 -5.87
C ARG A 179 -0.83 25.15 -6.68
N THR A 180 -0.57 25.42 -7.95
CA THR A 180 0.06 24.48 -8.87
C THR A 180 1.43 24.99 -9.27
N ALA A 181 2.31 24.09 -9.70
CA ALA A 181 3.57 24.51 -10.32
C ALA A 181 3.26 25.33 -11.57
N ALA A 182 4.04 26.39 -11.81
CA ALA A 182 3.95 27.14 -13.05
C ALA A 182 4.16 26.18 -14.24
N PRO A 183 3.34 26.28 -15.31
CA PRO A 183 3.59 25.52 -16.53
C PRO A 183 4.99 25.86 -17.04
N ARG A 184 5.75 24.82 -17.40
CA ARG A 184 7.07 24.95 -18.01
C ARG A 184 6.97 25.37 -19.47
#